data_AF-A0A0D0Q8C8-F1
#
_entry.id   AF-A0A0D0Q8C8-F1
#
_cell.length_a   1.000
_cell.length_b   1.000
_cell.length_c   1.000
_cell.angle_alpha   90.00
_cell.angle_beta   90.00
_cell.angle_gamma   90.00
#
_symmetry.space_group_name_H-M   'P 1'
#
loop_
_entity.id
_entity.type
_entity.pdbx_description
1 polymer ?
#
loop_
_entity_poly.entity_id
_entity_poly.type
_entity_poly.pdbx_seq_one_letter_code
_entity_poly.pdbx_strand_id
1 'polypeptide(L)'
;MASWFTPPGGEREPEPVDIWLLDDRGGRTRITTGSDWCLTVEEEAPHGDLDLGEWGRIEVRPDRAGTPFARHLGEPVLAVREEHHPLTGRTALELAFPTGAVRCDGWSGDLRVRHLG
;
A
#
# COMPACT_ATOMS: atom_id res chain seq x y z
N MET A 1 4.23 -7.11 1.79
CA MET A 1 2.94 -7.75 2.15
C MET A 1 1.85 -6.74 1.85
N ALA A 2 0.60 -7.18 1.69
CA ALA A 2 -0.52 -6.26 1.52
C ALA A 2 -1.79 -6.85 2.14
N SER A 3 -2.73 -5.96 2.46
CA SER A 3 -4.06 -6.30 2.97
C SER A 3 -5.11 -5.95 1.93
N TRP A 4 -6.19 -6.72 1.87
CA TRP A 4 -7.33 -6.44 1.01
C TRP A 4 -8.63 -6.68 1.76
N PHE A 5 -9.63 -5.88 1.42
CA PHE A 5 -10.98 -6.09 1.89
C PHE A 5 -11.68 -7.14 1.02
N THR A 6 -12.44 -8.03 1.65
CA THR A 6 -13.40 -8.92 0.98
C THR A 6 -14.78 -8.69 1.59
N PRO A 7 -15.77 -8.21 0.82
CA PRO A 7 -17.13 -8.03 1.29
C PRO A 7 -17.83 -9.37 1.58
N PRO A 8 -18.92 -9.37 2.37
CA PRO A 8 -19.69 -10.57 2.67
C PRO A 8 -20.24 -11.21 1.40
N GLY A 9 -19.90 -12.48 1.17
CA GLY A 9 -20.37 -13.24 0.00
C GLY A 9 -19.83 -12.74 -1.35
N GLY A 10 -18.87 -11.82 -1.36
CA GLY A 10 -18.25 -11.29 -2.57
C GLY A 10 -16.80 -11.72 -2.75
N GLU A 11 -16.20 -11.20 -3.81
CA GLU A 11 -14.78 -11.38 -4.12
C GLU A 11 -13.94 -10.27 -3.49
N ARG A 12 -12.67 -10.56 -3.26
CA ARG A 12 -11.68 -9.61 -2.74
C ARG A 12 -11.58 -8.38 -3.65
N GLU A 13 -11.59 -7.20 -3.05
CA GLU A 13 -11.40 -5.94 -3.78
C GLU A 13 -10.03 -5.91 -4.49
N PRO A 14 -9.91 -5.24 -5.65
CA PRO A 14 -8.65 -5.18 -6.39
C PRO A 14 -7.60 -4.32 -5.67
N GLU A 15 -8.02 -3.18 -5.11
CA GLU A 15 -7.17 -2.24 -4.41
C GLU A 15 -6.80 -2.75 -3.01
N PRO A 16 -5.51 -2.68 -2.61
CA PRO A 16 -5.11 -3.01 -1.26
C PRO A 16 -5.58 -1.93 -0.27
N VAL A 17 -5.82 -2.32 0.98
CA VAL A 17 -6.10 -1.38 2.09
C VAL A 17 -4.78 -0.83 2.63
N ASP A 18 -3.81 -1.72 2.88
CA ASP A 18 -2.46 -1.37 3.32
C ASP A 18 -1.42 -2.12 2.49
N ILE A 19 -0.26 -1.49 2.32
CA ILE A 19 0.96 -2.14 1.84
C ILE A 19 2.04 -2.03 2.89
N TRP A 20 2.73 -3.14 3.14
CA TRP A 20 3.95 -3.18 3.94
C TRP A 20 5.15 -3.52 3.07
N LEU A 21 6.10 -2.58 3.00
CA LEU A 21 7.42 -2.79 2.43
C LEU A 21 8.36 -3.26 3.55
N LEU A 22 8.98 -4.41 3.33
CA LEU A 22 9.87 -5.05 4.30
C LEU A 22 11.31 -4.95 3.77
N ASP A 23 12.21 -4.38 4.56
CA ASP A 23 13.63 -4.28 4.20
C ASP A 23 14.46 -5.45 4.77
N ASP A 24 15.71 -5.54 4.32
CA ASP A 24 16.67 -6.58 4.74
C ASP A 24 17.23 -6.39 6.16
N ARG A 25 16.92 -5.26 6.81
CA ARG A 25 17.29 -4.92 8.18
C ARG A 25 16.14 -5.13 9.18
N GLY A 26 14.98 -5.59 8.69
CA GLY A 26 13.79 -5.84 9.50
C GLY A 26 12.85 -4.66 9.66
N GLY A 27 13.10 -3.55 8.96
CA GLY A 27 12.20 -2.39 8.87
C GLY A 27 10.90 -2.73 8.15
N ARG A 28 9.82 -2.08 8.58
CA ARG A 28 8.44 -2.38 8.18
C ARG A 28 7.70 -1.08 7.91
N THR A 29 7.72 -0.64 6.66
CA THR A 29 7.06 0.60 6.26
C THR A 29 5.66 0.29 5.77
N ARG A 30 4.64 0.72 6.53
CA ARG A 30 3.24 0.68 6.11
C ARG A 30 2.91 1.90 5.26
N ILE A 31 2.15 1.69 4.19
CA ILE A 31 1.56 2.71 3.33
C ILE A 31 0.05 2.46 3.31
N THR A 32 -0.74 3.46 3.65
CA THR A 32 -2.22 3.39 3.68
C THR A 32 -2.83 4.75 3.38
N THR A 33 -4.14 4.82 3.23
CA THR A 33 -4.89 6.06 3.02
C THR A 33 -5.82 6.35 4.20
N GLY A 34 -5.84 7.61 4.61
CA GLY A 34 -6.83 8.12 5.56
C GLY A 34 -8.11 8.58 4.87
N SER A 35 -9.16 8.80 5.68
CA SER A 35 -10.42 9.44 5.25
C SER A 35 -10.25 10.90 4.78
N ASP A 36 -9.08 11.50 5.00
CA ASP A 36 -8.65 12.82 4.55
C ASP A 36 -7.97 12.80 3.17
N TRP A 37 -8.03 11.66 2.47
CA TRP A 37 -7.40 11.40 1.18
C TRP A 37 -5.88 11.52 1.19
N CYS A 38 -5.27 11.53 2.36
CA CYS A 38 -3.82 11.60 2.50
C CYS A 38 -3.22 10.22 2.76
N LEU A 39 -2.00 10.05 2.26
CA LEU A 39 -1.19 8.88 2.52
C LEU A 39 -0.58 8.97 3.90
N THR A 40 -0.83 7.94 4.70
CA THR A 40 -0.04 7.66 5.89
C THR A 40 1.09 6.72 5.49
N VAL A 41 2.32 7.10 5.82
CA VAL A 41 3.53 6.27 5.63
C VAL A 41 4.29 6.27 6.94
N GLU A 42 4.39 5.10 7.56
CA GLU A 42 4.91 4.97 8.93
C GLU A 42 5.55 3.60 9.17
N GLU A 43 6.33 3.51 10.24
CA GLU A 43 6.91 2.24 10.67
C GLU A 43 5.88 1.45 11.47
N GLU A 44 5.29 0.43 10.85
CA GLU A 44 4.30 -0.44 11.47
C GLU A 44 4.38 -1.86 10.89
N ALA A 45 4.27 -2.86 11.76
CA ALA A 45 4.27 -4.26 11.34
C ALA A 45 2.94 -4.64 10.67
N PRO A 46 2.94 -5.59 9.72
CA PRO A 46 1.70 -6.19 9.23
C PRO A 46 0.87 -6.74 10.38
N HIS A 47 -0.41 -6.40 10.38
CA HIS A 47 -1.37 -7.03 11.27
C HIS A 47 -1.78 -8.42 10.75
N GLY A 48 -2.54 -9.17 11.56
CA GLY A 48 -3.18 -10.41 11.12
C GLY A 48 -4.46 -10.15 10.33
N ASP A 49 -5.10 -11.22 9.86
CA ASP A 49 -6.43 -11.10 9.26
C ASP A 49 -7.44 -10.53 10.26
N LEU A 50 -8.36 -9.69 9.78
CA LEU A 50 -9.41 -9.08 10.58
C LEU A 50 -10.77 -9.55 10.08
N ASP A 51 -11.56 -10.14 10.98
CA ASP A 51 -12.97 -10.44 10.73
C ASP A 51 -13.81 -9.23 11.17
N LEU A 52 -14.54 -8.63 10.23
CA LEU A 52 -15.42 -7.49 10.46
C LEU A 52 -16.88 -7.95 10.65
N GLY A 53 -17.11 -9.26 10.80
CA GLY A 53 -18.43 -9.86 10.99
C GLY A 53 -19.30 -9.68 9.75
N GLU A 54 -20.47 -9.05 9.94
CA GLU A 54 -21.42 -8.80 8.85
C GLU A 54 -20.91 -7.84 7.79
N TRP A 55 -19.79 -7.14 8.05
CA TRP A 55 -19.21 -6.16 7.13
C TRP A 55 -18.14 -6.75 6.23
N GLY A 56 -17.72 -8.00 6.43
CA GLY A 56 -16.71 -8.67 5.61
C GLY A 56 -15.42 -8.94 6.39
N ARG A 57 -14.28 -8.96 5.70
CA ARG A 57 -12.99 -9.24 6.32
C ARG A 57 -11.84 -8.52 5.62
N ILE A 58 -10.73 -8.34 6.33
CA ILE A 58 -9.46 -7.90 5.78
C ILE A 58 -8.48 -9.06 5.84
N GLU A 59 -7.90 -9.41 4.70
CA GLU A 59 -6.94 -10.51 4.58
C GLU A 59 -5.55 -9.97 4.29
N VAL A 60 -4.57 -10.34 5.13
CA VAL A 60 -3.18 -9.95 4.96
C VAL A 60 -2.41 -11.10 4.33
N ARG A 61 -1.82 -10.88 3.15
CA ARG A 61 -1.08 -11.93 2.42
C ARG A 61 0.30 -11.44 1.96
N PRO A 62 1.29 -12.34 1.88
CA PRO A 62 2.51 -12.06 1.13
C PRO A 62 2.13 -11.79 -0.32
N ASP A 63 2.43 -10.59 -0.78
CA ASP A 63 2.09 -10.21 -2.12
C ASP A 63 3.26 -10.48 -3.06
N ARG A 64 3.21 -11.60 -3.77
CA ARG A 64 4.21 -11.96 -4.78
C ARG A 64 3.73 -11.74 -6.22
N ALA A 65 2.48 -11.30 -6.42
CA ALA A 65 1.93 -11.14 -7.78
C ALA A 65 0.80 -10.09 -7.93
N GLY A 66 0.29 -9.49 -6.85
CA GLY A 66 -0.93 -8.68 -6.85
C GLY A 66 -0.71 -7.17 -6.87
N THR A 67 0.38 -6.65 -6.33
CA THR A 67 0.69 -5.20 -6.31
C THR A 67 1.85 -4.87 -7.26
N PRO A 68 1.90 -3.62 -7.74
CA PRO A 68 3.03 -3.10 -8.51
C PRO A 68 4.41 -3.22 -7.84
N PHE A 69 4.48 -3.43 -6.52
CA PHE A 69 5.76 -3.65 -5.83
C PHE A 69 6.32 -5.05 -6.05
N ALA A 70 5.50 -6.03 -6.41
CA ALA A 70 5.94 -7.42 -6.55
C ALA A 70 7.08 -7.58 -7.57
N ARG A 71 7.08 -6.79 -8.66
CA ARG A 71 8.14 -6.83 -9.69
C ARG A 71 9.49 -6.30 -9.22
N HIS A 72 9.51 -5.55 -8.11
CA HIS A 72 10.68 -4.84 -7.58
C HIS A 72 11.22 -5.47 -6.29
N LEU A 73 10.72 -6.64 -5.90
CA LEU A 73 11.18 -7.31 -4.69
C LEU A 73 12.67 -7.66 -4.79
N GLY A 74 13.45 -7.21 -3.81
CA GLY A 74 14.91 -7.38 -3.79
C GLY A 74 15.68 -6.28 -4.52
N GLU A 75 15.00 -5.35 -5.18
CA GLU A 75 15.63 -4.17 -5.76
C GLU A 75 15.80 -3.05 -4.71
N PRO A 76 16.91 -2.28 -4.77
CA PRO A 76 17.07 -1.10 -3.93
C PRO A 76 16.14 0.03 -4.37
N VAL A 77 15.60 0.79 -3.41
CA VAL A 77 14.95 2.07 -3.70
C VAL A 77 16.03 3.10 -4.04
N LEU A 78 15.97 3.66 -5.25
CA LEU A 78 16.93 4.64 -5.77
C LEU A 78 16.54 6.08 -5.45
N ALA A 79 15.23 6.36 -5.41
CA ALA A 79 14.71 7.68 -5.09
C ALA A 79 13.30 7.57 -4.49
N VAL A 80 12.97 8.56 -3.66
CA VAL A 80 11.64 8.75 -3.09
C VAL A 80 11.18 10.16 -3.41
N ARG A 81 9.98 10.30 -3.95
CA ARG A 81 9.34 11.60 -4.19
C ARG A 81 7.97 11.63 -3.52
N GLU A 82 7.68 12.71 -2.84
CA GLU A 82 6.40 12.92 -2.18
C GLU A 82 5.68 14.11 -2.80
N GLU A 83 4.37 13.99 -2.97
CA GLU A 83 3.48 15.12 -3.28
C GLU A 83 2.65 15.45 -2.05
N HIS A 84 2.45 16.75 -1.83
CA HIS A 84 1.75 17.26 -0.67
C HIS A 84 0.66 18.23 -1.10
N HIS A 85 -0.50 18.11 -0.46
CA HIS A 85 -1.49 19.14 -0.42
C HIS A 85 -1.23 20.05 0.81
N PRO A 86 -1.23 21.39 0.66
CA PRO A 86 -0.83 22.30 1.73
C PRO A 86 -1.65 22.21 3.03
N LEU A 87 -2.89 21.72 2.96
CA LEU A 87 -3.80 21.67 4.12
C LEU A 87 -3.94 20.28 4.73
N THR A 88 -3.79 19.23 3.93
CA THR A 88 -4.16 17.86 4.34
C THR A 88 -2.93 16.96 4.47
N GLY A 89 -1.81 17.28 3.81
CA GLY A 89 -0.55 16.56 3.95
C GLY A 89 -0.18 15.76 2.70
N ARG A 90 0.53 14.64 2.89
CA ARG A 90 1.05 13.82 1.79
C ARG A 90 -0.10 13.21 1.00
N THR A 91 -0.16 13.47 -0.30
CA THR A 91 -1.20 12.92 -1.20
C THR A 91 -0.68 11.85 -2.13
N ALA A 92 0.65 11.80 -2.36
CA ALA A 92 1.27 10.74 -3.13
C ALA A 92 2.70 10.43 -2.67
N LEU A 93 3.12 9.19 -2.94
CA LEU A 93 4.46 8.69 -2.72
C LEU A 93 4.90 7.92 -3.97
N GLU A 94 6.05 8.28 -4.50
CA GLU A 94 6.69 7.57 -5.61
C GLU A 94 8.01 6.98 -5.14
N LEU A 95 8.19 5.69 -5.41
CA LEU A 95 9.44 4.96 -5.18
C LEU A 95 10.01 4.54 -6.53
N ALA A 96 11.25 4.95 -6.80
CA ALA A 96 11.99 4.55 -7.99
C ALA A 96 12.89 3.35 -7.67
N PHE A 97 12.91 2.38 -8.58
CA PHE A 97 13.72 1.18 -8.56
C PHE A 97 14.52 1.09 -9.88
N PRO A 98 15.58 0.28 -9.95
CA PRO A 98 16.31 0.01 -11.19
C PRO A 98 15.43 -0.37 -12.39
N THR A 99 14.35 -1.14 -12.17
CA THR A 99 13.47 -1.62 -13.27
C THR A 99 12.20 -0.78 -13.47
N GLY A 100 12.07 0.36 -12.81
CA GLY A 100 10.97 1.31 -13.00
C GLY A 100 10.50 1.92 -11.68
N ALA A 101 9.34 2.55 -11.65
CA ALA A 101 8.83 3.18 -10.43
C ALA A 101 7.43 2.67 -10.07
N VAL A 102 7.07 2.87 -8.80
CA VAL A 102 5.72 2.64 -8.27
C VAL A 102 5.22 3.92 -7.64
N ARG A 103 3.98 4.29 -7.95
CA ARG A 103 3.27 5.39 -7.32
C ARG A 103 2.15 4.84 -6.44
N CYS A 104 2.11 5.37 -5.22
CA CYS A 104 0.99 5.28 -4.31
C CYS A 104 0.29 6.65 -4.27
N ASP A 105 -1.03 6.69 -4.32
CA ASP A 105 -1.84 7.89 -4.03
C ASP A 105 -3.20 7.51 -3.47
N GLY A 106 -3.78 8.43 -2.70
CA GLY A 106 -5.16 8.30 -2.23
C GLY A 106 -6.15 8.79 -3.28
N TRP A 107 -7.21 8.00 -3.54
CA TRP A 107 -8.32 8.41 -4.37
C TRP A 107 -9.64 7.99 -3.75
N SER A 108 -10.52 8.95 -3.47
CA SER A 108 -11.83 8.70 -2.82
C SER A 108 -11.76 7.89 -1.50
N GLY A 109 -10.58 7.84 -0.86
CA GLY A 109 -10.35 7.10 0.38
C GLY A 109 -9.59 5.79 0.16
N ASP A 110 -9.48 5.33 -1.08
CA ASP A 110 -8.79 4.10 -1.45
C ASP A 110 -7.30 4.35 -1.72
N LEU A 111 -6.47 3.39 -1.32
CA LEU A 111 -5.06 3.34 -1.70
C LEU A 111 -4.93 2.82 -3.13
N ARG A 112 -4.51 3.70 -4.03
CA ARG A 112 -4.17 3.31 -5.41
C ARG A 112 -2.69 3.13 -5.56
N VAL A 113 -2.32 2.03 -6.22
CA VAL A 113 -0.93 1.64 -6.43
C VAL A 113 -0.76 1.30 -7.90
N ARG A 114 0.19 1.95 -8.57
CA ARG A 114 0.40 1.77 -10.01
C ARG A 114 1.86 1.86 -10.39
N HIS A 115 2.22 1.21 -11.50
CA HIS A 115 3.52 1.40 -12.13
C HIS A 115 3.63 2.79 -12.73
N LEU A 116 4.84 3.34 -12.69
CA LEU A 116 5.26 4.49 -13.46
C LEU A 116 6.42 4.04 -14.35
N GLY A 117 6.18 4.01 -15.67
CA GLY A 117 7.18 3.57 -16.65
C GLY A 117 7.44 2.07 -16.65
#